data_AF-A0A954F4K2-F1
#
_entry.id   AF-A0A954F4K2-F1
#
_cell.length_a   1.000
_cell.length_b   1.000
_cell.length_c   1.000
_cell.angle_alpha   90.00
_cell.angle_beta   90.00
_cell.angle_gamma   90.00
#
_symmetry.space_group_name_H-M   'P 1'
#
loop_
_entity.id
_entity.type
_entity.pdbx_description
1 polymer ?
#
loop_
_entity_poly.entity_id
_entity_poly.type
_entity_poly.pdbx_seq_one_letter_code
_entity_poly.pdbx_strand_id
1 'polypeptide(L)' 'AEIRMLGQMGAQAVGMSTVAEALTGHAVGMGVAAISLISNPAAGISPTPLNHEEVQDAAAAHANHFARLLELGLPRMAQG' A
#
# COMPACT_ATOMS: atom_id res chain seq x y z
N ALA A 1 -10.18 10.23 15.02
CA ALA A 1 -9.95 11.66 14.71
C ALA A 1 -8.83 11.82 13.69
N GLU A 2 -7.71 11.11 13.89
CA GLU A 2 -6.55 11.07 12.99
C GLU A 2 -6.88 10.70 11.55
N ILE A 3 -7.65 9.64 11.31
CA ILE A 3 -8.05 9.24 9.93
C ILE A 3 -8.81 10.35 9.20
N ARG A 4 -9.70 11.07 9.90
CA ARG A 4 -10.42 12.22 9.30
C ARG A 4 -9.48 13.38 9.00
N MET A 5 -8.55 13.67 9.90
CA MET A 5 -7.51 14.68 9.69
C MET A 5 -6.65 14.33 8.46
N LEU A 6 -6.15 13.09 8.38
CA LEU A 6 -5.35 12.63 7.25
C LEU A 6 -6.14 12.68 5.93
N GLY A 7 -7.41 12.29 5.95
CA GLY A 7 -8.31 12.43 4.79
C GLY A 7 -8.50 13.89 4.36
N GLN A 8 -8.65 14.82 5.31
CA GLN A 8 -8.71 16.26 5.01
C GLN A 8 -7.39 16.82 4.45
N MET A 9 -6.25 16.23 4.84
CA MET A 9 -4.94 16.52 4.26
C MET A 9 -4.72 15.87 2.88
N GLY A 10 -5.71 15.12 2.38
CA GLY A 10 -5.68 14.52 1.05
C GLY A 10 -5.06 13.12 1.01
N ALA A 11 -4.90 12.41 2.13
CA ALA A 11 -4.44 11.03 2.12
C ALA A 11 -5.54 10.07 1.61
N GLN A 12 -5.20 9.20 0.65
CA GLN A 12 -6.10 8.15 0.14
C GLN A 12 -5.80 6.77 0.74
N ALA A 13 -4.63 6.58 1.35
CA ALA A 13 -4.23 5.37 2.04
C ALA A 13 -3.31 5.72 3.22
N VAL A 14 -3.29 4.87 4.24
CA VAL A 14 -2.42 5.01 5.41
C VAL A 14 -1.81 3.65 5.72
N GLY A 15 -0.50 3.64 5.96
CA GLY A 15 0.26 2.46 6.35
C GLY A 15 1.37 2.84 7.34
N MET A 16 2.12 1.84 7.79
CA MET A 16 3.15 2.01 8.82
C MET A 16 4.59 1.82 8.28
N SER A 17 4.75 1.68 6.97
CA SER A 17 6.02 1.35 6.31
C SER A 17 6.17 2.09 4.97
N THR A 18 7.14 1.68 4.14
CA THR A 18 7.38 2.12 2.75
C THR A 18 8.02 3.51 2.61
N VAL A 19 7.62 4.50 3.41
CA VAL A 19 8.13 5.87 3.29
C VAL A 19 9.64 5.93 3.53
N ALA A 20 10.14 5.22 4.55
CA ALA A 20 11.56 5.24 4.90
C ALA A 20 12.43 4.59 3.82
N GLU A 21 11.98 3.46 3.27
CA GLU A 21 12.67 2.74 2.20
C GLU A 21 12.65 3.53 0.89
N ALA A 22 11.50 4.14 0.55
CA ALA A 22 11.36 4.96 -0.64
C ALA A 22 12.28 6.19 -0.61
N LEU A 23 12.34 6.88 0.53
CA LEU A 23 13.25 8.01 0.72
C LEU A 23 14.71 7.58 0.59
N THR A 24 15.08 6.45 1.19
CA THR A 24 16.46 5.93 1.14
C THR A 24 16.85 5.53 -0.28
N GLY A 25 15.99 4.79 -0.99
CA GLY A 25 16.23 4.40 -2.38
C GLY A 25 16.36 5.61 -3.30
N HIS A 26 15.49 6.61 -3.13
CA HIS A 26 15.59 7.86 -3.89
C HIS A 26 16.90 8.61 -3.59
N ALA A 27 17.31 8.70 -2.32
CA ALA A 27 18.53 9.38 -1.91
C ALA A 27 19.81 8.78 -2.52
N VAL A 28 19.80 7.48 -2.84
CA VAL A 28 20.91 6.80 -3.52
C VAL A 28 20.75 6.72 -5.04
N GLY A 29 19.80 7.46 -5.62
CA GLY A 29 19.59 7.56 -7.06
C GLY A 29 18.84 6.40 -7.70
N MET A 30 18.14 5.56 -6.93
CA MET A 30 17.31 4.48 -7.48
C MET A 30 15.98 5.01 -8.01
N GLY A 31 15.48 4.40 -9.08
CA GLY A 31 14.08 4.52 -9.45
C GLY A 31 13.20 3.82 -8.40
N VAL A 32 12.22 4.54 -7.87
CA VAL A 32 11.34 4.03 -6.80
C VAL A 32 9.90 3.94 -7.31
N ALA A 33 9.28 2.78 -7.12
CA ALA A 33 7.86 2.57 -7.33
C ALA A 33 7.29 1.82 -6.12
N ALA A 34 6.06 2.15 -5.73
CA ALA A 34 5.36 1.53 -4.61
C ALA A 34 3.94 1.16 -5.00
N ILE A 35 3.44 0.06 -4.44
CA ILE A 35 2.08 -0.42 -4.61
C ILE A 35 1.55 -0.75 -3.22
N SER A 36 0.38 -0.22 -2.88
CA SER A 36 -0.30 -0.53 -1.62
C SER A 36 -1.54 -1.37 -1.88
N LEU A 37 -1.63 -2.52 -1.22
CA LEU A 37 -2.88 -3.26 -1.14
C LEU A 37 -3.77 -2.60 -0.08
N ILE A 38 -4.97 -2.15 -0.47
CA ILE A 38 -5.96 -1.66 0.48
C ILE A 38 -6.62 -2.87 1.15
N SER A 39 -6.06 -3.27 2.29
CA SER A 39 -6.48 -4.46 3.04
C SER A 39 -7.76 -4.27 3.84
N ASN A 40 -8.09 -3.04 4.22
CA ASN A 40 -9.22 -2.72 5.07
C ASN A 40 -9.62 -1.24 4.96
N PRO A 41 -10.87 -0.88 5.30
CA PRO A 41 -11.24 0.51 5.53
C PRO A 41 -10.43 1.12 6.68
N ALA A 42 -10.09 2.40 6.57
CA ALA A 42 -9.37 3.09 7.64
C ALA A 42 -10.19 3.16 8.94
N ALA A 43 -9.51 3.29 10.08
CA ALA A 43 -10.14 3.28 11.40
C ALA A 43 -11.31 4.28 11.51
N GLY A 44 -12.46 3.80 11.98
CA GLY A 44 -13.67 4.61 12.15
C GLY A 44 -14.44 4.93 10.86
N ILE A 45 -14.09 4.30 9.73
CA ILE A 45 -14.91 4.30 8.51
C ILE A 45 -15.93 3.14 8.53
N SER A 46 -15.51 1.94 8.95
CA SER A 46 -16.40 0.78 9.12
C SER A 46 -17.06 0.79 10.51
N PRO A 47 -18.30 0.27 10.65
CA PRO A 47 -18.89 -0.03 11.95
C PRO A 47 -18.18 -1.19 12.69
N THR A 48 -17.41 -2.03 11.98
CA THR A 48 -16.64 -3.13 12.57
C THR A 48 -15.27 -2.65 13.08
N PRO A 49 -14.82 -3.13 14.26
CA PRO A 49 -13.46 -2.91 14.73
C PRO A 49 -12.44 -3.51 13.76
N LEU A 50 -11.23 -2.93 13.72
CA LEU A 50 -10.12 -3.45 12.92
C LEU A 50 -9.62 -4.78 13.48
N ASN A 51 -9.46 -5.77 12.62
CA ASN A 51 -8.86 -7.06 12.95
C ASN A 51 -7.63 -7.32 12.07
N HIS A 52 -6.53 -7.77 12.67
CA HIS A 52 -5.32 -8.10 11.93
C HIS A 52 -5.50 -9.34 11.03
N GLU A 53 -6.36 -10.27 11.42
CA GLU A 53 -6.68 -11.46 10.63
C GLU A 53 -7.35 -11.08 9.30
N GLU A 54 -8.30 -10.13 9.31
CA GLU A 54 -8.93 -9.61 8.09
C GLU A 54 -7.90 -9.02 7.11
N VAL A 55 -6.85 -8.38 7.62
CA VAL A 55 -5.76 -7.85 6.80
C VAL A 55 -4.96 -8.98 6.15
N GLN A 56 -4.69 -10.06 6.88
CA GLN A 56 -4.00 -11.24 6.34
C GLN A 56 -4.85 -11.96 5.29
N ASP A 57 -6.15 -12.09 5.54
CA ASP A 57 -7.10 -12.72 4.61
C ASP A 57 -7.21 -11.92 3.31
N ALA A 58 -7.31 -10.59 3.40
CA ALA A 58 -7.30 -9.72 2.23
C ALA A 58 -5.99 -9.86 1.44
N ALA A 59 -4.84 -9.93 2.14
CA ALA A 59 -3.55 -10.16 1.50
C ALA A 59 -3.49 -11.51 0.77
N ALA A 60 -3.95 -12.58 1.41
CA ALA A 60 -3.98 -13.92 0.84
C ALA A 60 -4.91 -13.98 -0.39
N ALA A 61 -6.09 -13.37 -0.31
CA ALA A 61 -7.07 -13.34 -1.41
C ALA A 61 -6.54 -12.63 -2.67
N HIS A 62 -5.64 -11.64 -2.50
CA HIS A 62 -5.11 -10.83 -3.60
C HIS A 62 -3.67 -11.18 -4.00
N ALA A 63 -3.03 -12.14 -3.34
CA ALA A 63 -1.64 -12.53 -3.62
C ALA A 63 -1.39 -12.87 -5.10
N ASN A 64 -2.28 -13.66 -5.72
CA ASN A 64 -2.15 -14.05 -7.14
C ASN A 64 -2.32 -12.86 -8.09
N HIS A 65 -3.23 -11.92 -7.77
CA HIS A 65 -3.42 -10.71 -8.56
C HIS A 65 -2.19 -9.80 -8.50
N PHE A 66 -1.61 -9.66 -7.30
CA PHE A 66 -0.40 -8.88 -7.11
C PHE A 66 0.80 -9.51 -7.82
N ALA A 67 0.99 -10.83 -7.69
CA ALA A 67 2.03 -11.56 -8.42
C ALA A 67 1.90 -11.34 -9.93
N ARG A 68 0.68 -11.44 -10.47
CA ARG A 68 0.42 -11.21 -11.89
C ARG A 68 0.73 -9.79 -12.35
N LEU A 69 0.42 -8.81 -11.51
CA LEU A 69 0.75 -7.41 -11.78
C LEU A 69 2.27 -7.20 -11.89
N LEU A 70 3.04 -7.80 -10.98
CA LEU A 70 4.50 -7.73 -10.99
C LEU A 70 5.09 -8.45 -12.20
N GLU A 71 4.63 -9.66 -12.52
CA GLU A 71 5.07 -10.44 -13.68
C GLU A 71 4.93 -9.66 -14.99
N LEU A 72 3.80 -8.95 -15.16
CA LEU A 72 3.50 -8.20 -16.38
C LEU A 72 4.10 -6.79 -16.36
N GLY A 73 4.20 -6.17 -15.19
CA GLY A 73 4.61 -4.78 -15.02
C GLY A 73 6.13 -4.59 -14.99
N LEU A 74 6.85 -5.43 -14.24
CA LEU A 74 8.30 -5.26 -14.04
C LEU A 74 9.10 -5.28 -15.34
N PRO A 75 8.88 -6.21 -16.30
CA PRO A 75 9.64 -6.22 -17.55
C PRO A 75 9.45 -4.94 -18.38
N ARG A 76 8.30 -4.27 -18.24
CA ARG A 76 7.99 -3.01 -18.95
C ARG A 76 8.64 -1.80 -18.29
N MET A 77 8.77 -1.83 -16.97
CA MET A 77 9.44 -0.77 -16.22
C MET A 77 10.96 -0.76 -16.45
N ALA A 78 11.58 -1.92 -16.70
CA ALA A 78 13.01 -2.02 -16.98
C ALA A 78 13.43 -1.53 -18.37
N GLN A 79 12.47 -1.21 -19.24
CA GLN A 79 12.72 -0.80 -20.63
C GLN A 79 12.73 0.74 -20.82
N GLY A 80 12.42 1.51 -19.78
CA GLY A 80 12.48 2.98 -19.77
C GLY A 80 13.65 3.47 -18.93
#